data_AF-G2Q4H9-F1
#
_entry.id   AF-G2Q4H9-F1
#
_cell.length_a   1.000
_cell.length_b   1.000
_cell.length_c   1.000
_cell.angle_alpha   90.00
_cell.angle_beta   90.00
_cell.angle_gamma   90.00
#
_symmetry.space_group_name_H-M   'P 1'
#
loop_
_entity.id
_entity.type
_entity.pdbx_description
1 polymer ?
#
loop_
_entity_poly.entity_id
_entity_poly.type
_entity_poly.pdbx_seq_one_letter_code
_entity_poly.pdbx_strand_id
1 'polypeptide(L)'
;MASSPEMTILEPCAGSSKWQLSKKPFSLEAVEPAALPKQCYIFLDVRDYPPADGRRQKLLAHFGVPEFVANRTCFEVNGYFGNKATYTQEHTSTNYITSYSAIPTPCHAGHGQELTGAATWFRCLVKMVKKVEEDAHDNDQEYVTSSKGYKWFEMSFFTRWDHPNSSRILCVDCPPDFPDELLKLLRKRTEPLDFRDPYAMHTNLVDQLIVYADIAVWRVRDPVRLLEKYRMRTGAIFGPIHEMSRHAIHTSEVLEATIETLTEMQECRTAIQGKLLEDLGETYIEQANGYAQFQISLVKSLKLRSESNHRRLENEINLAFNNIARQDNSVMKSIALLTMVFLPATFISAIFSTTFFSFGEENKTWEVSDKLWIYWATTIPATIVTVVLWQVWLVYGDVIAKFSQTQYEQALARWKSLRERRVQAQRASDKVETA
;
A
#
# COMPACT_ATOMS: atom_id res chain seq x y z
N MET A 1 -16.55 20.75 26.25
CA MET A 1 -16.61 22.10 25.65
C MET A 1 -15.81 22.03 24.37
N ALA A 2 -16.43 22.22 23.21
CA ALA A 2 -15.68 22.32 21.96
C ALA A 2 -14.87 23.63 22.01
N SER A 3 -13.54 23.54 21.84
CA SER A 3 -12.71 24.72 21.64
C SER A 3 -13.21 25.46 20.40
N SER A 4 -13.19 26.79 20.44
CA SER A 4 -13.44 27.59 19.24
C SER A 4 -12.48 27.17 18.13
N PRO A 5 -12.91 27.14 16.86
CA PRO A 5 -12.05 26.74 15.76
C PRO A 5 -10.88 27.71 15.62
N GLU A 6 -9.67 27.18 15.48
CA GLU A 6 -8.42 27.96 15.38
C GLU A 6 -7.68 27.61 14.09
N MET A 7 -7.00 28.60 13.53
CA MET A 7 -6.03 28.41 12.45
C MET A 7 -4.65 28.86 12.90
N THR A 8 -3.62 28.18 12.42
CA THR A 8 -2.23 28.57 12.64
C THR A 8 -1.67 29.19 11.37
N ILE A 9 -1.12 30.39 11.44
CA ILE A 9 -0.55 31.10 10.30
C ILE A 9 0.97 31.16 10.46
N LEU A 10 1.67 30.70 9.43
CA LEU A 10 3.12 30.81 9.26
C LEU A 10 3.41 31.86 8.19
N GLU A 11 4.07 32.95 8.58
CA GLU A 11 4.30 34.12 7.72
C GLU A 11 5.73 34.69 7.94
N PRO A 12 6.28 35.44 6.97
CA PRO A 12 7.51 36.19 7.17
C PRO A 12 7.27 37.38 8.12
N CYS A 13 8.21 37.64 9.01
CA CYS A 13 8.23 38.83 9.86
C CYS A 13 8.34 40.09 8.99
N ALA A 14 7.58 41.13 9.32
CA ALA A 14 7.62 42.40 8.59
C ALA A 14 9.07 42.96 8.52
N GLY A 15 9.58 43.16 7.30
CA GLY A 15 10.92 43.71 7.06
C GLY A 15 12.08 42.76 7.41
N SER A 16 11.84 41.46 7.62
CA SER A 16 12.88 40.47 7.92
C SER A 16 12.72 39.21 7.07
N SER A 17 13.82 38.50 6.81
CA SER A 17 13.82 37.16 6.22
C SER A 17 13.37 36.05 7.19
N LYS A 18 13.14 36.40 8.46
CA LYS A 18 12.73 35.43 9.50
C LYS A 18 11.24 35.12 9.40
N TRP A 19 10.88 33.87 9.63
CA TRP A 19 9.49 33.40 9.69
C TRP A 19 8.98 33.28 11.14
N GLN A 20 7.67 33.43 11.32
CA GLN A 20 6.98 33.32 12.61
C GLN A 20 5.66 32.56 12.49
N LEU A 21 5.27 31.90 13.59
CA LEU A 21 3.96 31.26 13.75
C LEU A 21 3.07 32.13 14.64
N SER A 22 1.80 32.24 14.27
CA SER A 22 0.75 32.85 15.08
C SER A 22 -0.52 32.01 15.04
N LYS A 23 -1.30 32.01 16.11
CA LYS A 23 -2.63 31.40 16.14
C LYS A 23 -3.68 32.50 16.03
N LYS A 24 -4.72 32.25 15.24
CA LYS A 24 -5.87 33.16 15.07
C LYS A 24 -7.17 32.37 15.09
N PRO A 25 -8.29 32.95 15.56
CA PRO A 25 -9.60 32.35 15.41
C PRO A 25 -9.93 32.11 13.93
N PHE A 26 -10.50 30.95 13.62
CA PHE A 26 -10.92 30.61 12.26
C PHE A 26 -12.36 31.08 11.99
N SER A 27 -12.55 31.73 10.84
CA SER A 27 -13.83 32.05 10.21
C SER A 27 -13.63 32.13 8.69
N LEU A 28 -14.69 32.04 7.89
CA LEU A 28 -14.54 32.12 6.42
C LEU A 28 -14.00 33.49 5.99
N GLU A 29 -14.46 34.55 6.67
CA GLU A 29 -14.03 35.93 6.45
C GLU A 29 -12.54 36.12 6.80
N ALA A 30 -12.04 35.41 7.83
CA ALA A 30 -10.63 35.48 8.22
C ALA A 30 -9.66 34.85 7.20
N VAL A 31 -10.17 34.08 6.23
CA VAL A 31 -9.37 33.45 5.16
C VAL A 31 -9.54 34.19 3.82
N GLU A 32 -10.23 35.34 3.81
CA GLU A 32 -10.26 36.19 2.63
C GLU A 32 -8.85 36.70 2.27
N PRO A 33 -8.50 36.81 0.98
CA PRO A 33 -7.17 37.27 0.57
C PRO A 33 -6.76 38.63 1.16
N ALA A 34 -7.74 39.51 1.42
CA ALA A 34 -7.52 40.83 2.00
C ALA A 34 -7.21 40.79 3.52
N ALA A 35 -7.70 39.77 4.23
CA ALA A 35 -7.46 39.59 5.66
C ALA A 35 -6.16 38.82 5.96
N LEU A 36 -5.60 38.17 4.94
CA LEU A 36 -4.41 37.34 5.05
C LEU A 36 -3.12 38.07 4.64
N PRO A 37 -1.98 37.73 5.26
CA PRO A 37 -0.66 38.17 4.81
C PRO A 37 -0.45 37.85 3.33
N LYS A 38 0.38 38.64 2.64
CA LYS A 38 0.69 38.38 1.21
C LYS A 38 1.35 37.03 0.99
N GLN A 39 2.15 36.58 1.95
CA GLN A 39 2.97 35.37 1.93
C GLN A 39 2.69 34.59 3.20
N CYS A 40 1.99 33.46 3.11
CA CYS A 40 1.73 32.66 4.31
C CYS A 40 1.29 31.21 4.03
N TYR A 41 1.58 30.33 4.97
CA TYR A 41 0.89 29.05 5.12
C TYR A 41 -0.17 29.17 6.20
N ILE A 42 -1.34 28.59 5.96
CA ILE A 42 -2.48 28.58 6.89
C ILE A 42 -2.79 27.13 7.19
N PHE A 43 -2.66 26.72 8.45
CA PHE A 43 -2.91 25.36 8.88
C PHE A 43 -4.25 25.28 9.58
N LEU A 44 -5.09 24.35 9.13
CA LEU A 44 -6.43 24.10 9.66
C LEU A 44 -6.57 22.62 10.04
N ASP A 45 -7.04 22.36 11.26
CA ASP A 45 -7.35 20.99 11.71
C ASP A 45 -8.55 20.44 10.94
N VAL A 46 -8.58 19.13 10.71
CA VAL A 46 -9.68 18.45 10.01
C VAL A 46 -11.05 18.69 10.66
N ARG A 47 -11.09 18.92 11.98
CA ARG A 47 -12.33 19.20 12.73
C ARG A 47 -12.90 20.58 12.41
N ASP A 48 -12.03 21.52 12.08
CA ASP A 48 -12.38 22.90 11.76
C ASP A 48 -12.57 23.11 10.25
N TYR A 49 -12.10 22.15 9.43
CA TYR A 49 -12.33 22.14 7.99
C TYR A 49 -13.81 21.90 7.66
N PRO A 50 -14.49 22.86 6.97
CA PRO A 50 -15.92 22.73 6.71
C PRO A 50 -16.24 21.45 5.91
N PRO A 51 -17.37 20.76 6.17
CA PRO A 51 -17.82 19.63 5.36
C PRO A 51 -18.29 20.08 3.97
N ALA A 52 -18.66 19.13 3.11
CA ALA A 52 -19.20 19.40 1.78
C ALA A 52 -20.67 19.91 1.83
N ASP A 53 -20.90 20.99 2.57
CA ASP A 53 -22.21 21.64 2.81
C ASP A 53 -22.32 23.03 2.12
N GLY A 54 -21.42 23.31 1.17
CA GLY A 54 -21.27 24.60 0.50
C GLY A 54 -20.33 25.58 1.21
N ARG A 55 -20.07 25.45 2.53
CA ARG A 55 -19.07 26.30 3.21
C ARG A 55 -17.65 25.98 2.75
N ARG A 56 -17.36 24.70 2.49
CA ARG A 56 -16.08 24.29 1.91
C ARG A 56 -15.85 24.91 0.53
N GLN A 57 -16.87 24.91 -0.32
CA GLN A 57 -16.78 25.56 -1.64
C GLN A 57 -16.44 27.04 -1.50
N LYS A 58 -17.10 27.76 -0.57
CA LYS A 58 -16.79 29.17 -0.30
C LYS A 58 -15.35 29.35 0.19
N LEU A 59 -14.90 28.52 1.12
CA LEU A 59 -13.51 28.54 1.61
C LEU A 59 -12.51 28.36 0.46
N LEU A 60 -12.69 27.34 -0.37
CA LEU A 60 -11.79 27.02 -1.48
C LEU A 60 -11.83 28.07 -2.60
N ALA A 61 -12.96 28.76 -2.79
CA ALA A 61 -13.09 29.84 -3.76
C ALA A 61 -12.16 31.03 -3.44
N HIS A 62 -11.84 31.30 -2.17
CA HIS A 62 -10.84 32.32 -1.81
C HIS A 62 -9.45 32.02 -2.37
N PHE A 63 -9.14 30.74 -2.61
CA PHE A 63 -7.90 30.26 -3.21
C PHE A 63 -7.99 30.06 -4.73
N GLY A 64 -9.09 30.43 -5.38
CA GLY A 64 -9.28 30.27 -6.82
C GLY A 64 -9.49 28.82 -7.29
N VAL A 65 -9.78 27.92 -6.34
CA VAL A 65 -9.97 26.48 -6.59
C VAL A 65 -11.37 26.22 -7.16
N PRO A 66 -11.53 25.34 -8.17
CA PRO A 66 -12.84 25.00 -8.73
C PRO A 66 -13.78 24.36 -7.70
N GLU A 67 -15.08 24.62 -7.83
CA GLU A 67 -16.14 24.06 -6.97
C GLU A 67 -16.09 22.53 -6.89
N PHE A 68 -15.77 21.86 -8.00
CA PHE A 68 -15.70 20.40 -8.06
C PHE A 68 -14.74 19.80 -7.02
N VAL A 69 -13.68 20.51 -6.66
CA VAL A 69 -12.69 20.05 -5.65
C VAL A 69 -13.30 19.94 -4.25
N ALA A 70 -14.38 20.67 -3.96
CA ALA A 70 -15.09 20.55 -2.69
C ALA A 70 -15.94 19.27 -2.59
N ASN A 71 -16.13 18.54 -3.70
CA ASN A 71 -16.95 17.34 -3.78
C ASN A 71 -16.32 16.16 -3.02
N ARG A 72 -17.16 15.25 -2.54
CA ARG A 72 -16.82 13.95 -1.94
C ARG A 72 -15.75 13.19 -2.71
N THR A 73 -15.90 13.10 -4.01
CA THR A 73 -14.92 12.40 -4.86
C THR A 73 -13.49 12.92 -4.65
N CYS A 74 -13.30 14.23 -4.53
CA CYS A 74 -11.98 14.86 -4.39
C CYS A 74 -11.42 14.81 -2.97
N PHE A 75 -12.12 14.26 -1.98
CA PHE A 75 -11.51 14.02 -0.65
C PHE A 75 -11.52 12.55 -0.23
N GLU A 76 -12.15 11.66 -1.00
CA GLU A 76 -12.05 10.21 -0.77
C GLU A 76 -10.94 9.53 -1.57
N VAL A 77 -10.34 10.22 -2.54
CA VAL A 77 -9.18 9.74 -3.30
C VAL A 77 -7.86 9.91 -2.54
N ASN A 78 -6.90 9.03 -2.84
CA ASN A 78 -5.58 8.98 -2.19
C ASN A 78 -4.64 10.12 -2.61
N GLY A 79 -4.85 10.73 -3.77
CA GLY A 79 -4.09 11.87 -4.23
C GLY A 79 -4.52 12.36 -5.61
N TYR A 80 -4.12 13.59 -5.93
CA TYR A 80 -4.27 14.27 -7.21
C TYR A 80 -3.48 15.57 -7.18
N PHE A 81 -3.16 16.10 -8.36
CA PHE A 81 -2.76 17.49 -8.54
C PHE A 81 -3.73 18.22 -9.49
N GLY A 82 -3.87 19.52 -9.29
CA GLY A 82 -4.58 20.39 -10.22
C GLY A 82 -4.04 21.80 -10.18
N ASN A 83 -4.17 22.49 -11.31
CA ASN A 83 -3.63 23.82 -11.52
C ASN A 83 -4.58 24.66 -12.39
N LYS A 84 -4.65 25.95 -12.10
CA LYS A 84 -5.36 26.96 -12.87
C LYS A 84 -4.48 28.20 -12.98
N ALA A 85 -3.92 28.41 -14.17
CA ALA A 85 -3.19 29.62 -14.52
C ALA A 85 -4.15 30.72 -14.98
N THR A 86 -3.82 31.97 -14.64
CA THR A 86 -4.48 33.18 -15.12
C THR A 86 -3.43 34.03 -15.81
N TYR A 87 -3.74 34.48 -17.03
CA TYR A 87 -2.85 35.30 -17.84
C TYR A 87 -3.43 36.70 -18.06
N THR A 88 -2.60 37.63 -18.53
CA THR A 88 -3.06 38.93 -19.04
C THR A 88 -4.10 38.71 -20.15
N GLN A 89 -5.26 39.37 -20.03
CA GLN A 89 -6.28 39.33 -21.09
C GLN A 89 -5.80 40.18 -22.27
N GLU A 90 -5.67 39.59 -23.45
CA GLU A 90 -5.60 40.35 -24.69
C GLU A 90 -6.99 40.96 -24.95
N HIS A 91 -7.09 42.29 -24.94
CA HIS A 91 -8.23 42.99 -25.53
C HIS A 91 -8.19 42.80 -27.06
N THR A 92 -8.68 41.67 -27.57
CA THR A 92 -9.03 41.55 -28.99
C THR A 92 -10.45 42.05 -29.21
N SER A 93 -10.60 43.37 -29.15
CA SER A 93 -11.64 44.02 -29.95
C SER A 93 -11.18 44.06 -31.40
N THR A 94 -12.06 43.67 -32.31
CA THR A 94 -12.14 44.05 -33.74
C THR A 94 -11.71 43.00 -34.79
N ASN A 95 -12.76 42.45 -35.42
CA ASN A 95 -12.96 42.12 -36.84
C ASN A 95 -12.08 41.07 -37.53
N TYR A 96 -12.77 39.98 -37.90
CA TYR A 96 -12.54 39.23 -39.13
C TYR A 96 -12.35 40.19 -40.32
N ILE A 97 -11.21 40.09 -41.02
CA ILE A 97 -11.09 40.10 -42.48
C ILE A 97 -9.74 39.45 -42.85
N THR A 98 -9.83 38.58 -43.85
CA THR A 98 -8.84 37.79 -44.60
C THR A 98 -7.51 38.45 -44.96
N SER A 99 -6.41 37.68 -45.00
CA SER A 99 -5.75 37.26 -46.27
C SER A 99 -4.41 36.53 -46.04
N TYR A 100 -3.99 35.84 -47.10
CA TYR A 100 -2.91 34.86 -47.21
C TYR A 100 -1.48 35.42 -47.11
N SER A 101 -0.57 34.50 -46.76
CA SER A 101 0.88 34.46 -47.04
C SER A 101 1.80 35.44 -46.29
N ALA A 102 2.64 34.87 -45.41
CA ALA A 102 4.07 35.21 -45.31
C ALA A 102 4.81 34.11 -44.53
N ILE A 103 6.02 33.81 -45.01
CA ILE A 103 7.01 32.88 -44.48
C ILE A 103 7.43 33.34 -43.05
N PRO A 104 7.62 32.44 -42.06
CA PRO A 104 8.07 32.86 -40.74
C PRO A 104 9.59 33.06 -40.73
N THR A 105 10.02 34.32 -40.67
CA THR A 105 11.38 34.71 -40.28
C THR A 105 11.51 34.62 -38.74
N PRO A 106 12.64 34.17 -38.20
CA PRO A 106 12.86 34.15 -36.75
C PRO A 106 13.48 35.47 -36.29
N CYS A 107 12.66 36.42 -35.83
CA CYS A 107 13.16 37.53 -35.00
C CYS A 107 12.06 38.15 -34.12
N HIS A 108 12.41 38.25 -32.83
CA HIS A 108 11.83 39.08 -31.76
C HIS A 108 10.42 38.74 -31.21
N ALA A 109 10.45 38.20 -29.98
CA ALA A 109 9.51 38.42 -28.88
C ALA A 109 8.05 38.68 -29.29
N GLY A 110 7.31 37.60 -29.54
CA GLY A 110 5.85 37.68 -29.56
C GLY A 110 5.35 38.16 -28.19
N HIS A 111 4.43 39.13 -28.20
CA HIS A 111 3.58 39.48 -27.06
C HIS A 111 2.87 38.20 -26.56
N GLY A 112 3.52 37.47 -25.66
CA GLY A 112 2.98 36.29 -25.03
C GLY A 112 2.07 36.70 -23.88
N GLN A 113 0.95 36.01 -23.71
CA GLN A 113 0.12 36.11 -22.52
C GLN A 113 0.98 35.84 -21.27
N GLU A 114 1.17 36.86 -20.43
CA GLU A 114 2.00 36.80 -19.23
C GLU A 114 1.19 36.31 -18.04
N LEU A 115 1.78 35.50 -17.18
CA LEU A 115 1.11 34.93 -16.00
C LEU A 115 0.87 36.00 -14.93
N THR A 116 -0.40 36.23 -14.58
CA THR A 116 -0.82 37.20 -13.55
C THR A 116 -1.31 36.53 -12.27
N GLY A 117 -1.71 35.26 -12.34
CA GLY A 117 -2.15 34.49 -11.17
C GLY A 117 -2.07 32.99 -11.42
N ALA A 118 -1.96 32.21 -10.35
CA ALA A 118 -1.97 30.75 -10.39
C ALA A 118 -2.64 30.20 -9.13
N ALA A 119 -3.56 29.27 -9.31
CA ALA A 119 -4.12 28.48 -8.23
C ALA A 119 -3.71 27.02 -8.40
N THR A 120 -3.20 26.38 -7.36
CA THR A 120 -2.91 24.94 -7.37
C THR A 120 -3.61 24.26 -6.22
N TRP A 121 -4.00 23.01 -6.41
CA TRP A 121 -4.61 22.20 -5.37
C TRP A 121 -4.11 20.77 -5.49
N PHE A 122 -3.67 20.20 -4.38
CA PHE A 122 -3.21 18.82 -4.38
C PHE A 122 -3.45 18.14 -3.05
N ARG A 123 -3.50 16.82 -3.09
CA ARG A 123 -3.78 15.98 -1.94
C ARG A 123 -2.76 14.84 -1.87
N CYS A 124 -2.23 14.62 -0.69
CA CYS A 124 -1.35 13.50 -0.41
C CYS A 124 -1.67 12.97 0.98
N LEU A 125 -1.89 11.67 1.09
CA LEU A 125 -2.18 11.04 2.38
C LEU A 125 -0.89 10.58 3.06
N VAL A 126 -0.95 10.41 4.37
CA VAL A 126 0.02 9.60 5.12
C VAL A 126 -0.75 8.72 6.10
N LYS A 127 -0.51 7.40 6.05
CA LYS A 127 -1.04 6.45 7.02
C LYS A 127 0.00 6.20 8.10
N MET A 128 -0.20 6.77 9.28
CA MET A 128 0.68 6.52 10.42
C MET A 128 0.19 5.29 11.18
N VAL A 129 1.07 4.30 11.33
CA VAL A 129 0.84 3.14 12.21
C VAL A 129 1.42 3.47 13.59
N LYS A 130 0.81 2.93 14.65
CA LYS A 130 1.28 3.13 16.03
C LYS A 130 2.75 2.72 16.16
N LYS A 131 3.53 3.53 16.87
CA LYS A 131 4.93 3.27 17.16
C LYS A 131 5.06 1.97 17.95
N VAL A 132 6.07 1.20 17.59
CA VAL A 132 6.48 0.02 18.36
C VAL A 132 7.25 0.49 19.60
N GLU A 133 6.99 -0.09 20.76
CA GLU A 133 7.66 0.29 22.00
C GLU A 133 9.14 -0.15 22.03
N GLU A 134 9.46 -1.31 21.45
CA GLU A 134 10.81 -1.87 21.37
C GLU A 134 11.42 -1.67 19.97
N ASP A 135 12.71 -1.30 19.91
CA ASP A 135 13.49 -1.19 18.66
C ASP A 135 12.89 -0.28 17.56
N ALA A 136 12.15 0.78 17.94
CA ALA A 136 11.64 1.75 16.98
C ALA A 136 12.78 2.43 16.19
N HIS A 137 12.59 2.62 14.89
CA HIS A 137 13.60 3.25 14.04
C HIS A 137 13.80 4.72 14.31
N ASP A 138 12.69 5.44 14.38
CA ASP A 138 12.66 6.88 14.51
C ASP A 138 12.56 7.29 15.97
N ASN A 139 13.05 8.50 16.26
CA ASN A 139 12.90 9.15 17.56
C ASN A 139 11.74 10.16 17.56
N ASP A 140 10.90 10.14 16.52
CA ASP A 140 9.77 11.05 16.39
C ASP A 140 8.67 10.73 17.41
N GLN A 141 7.83 11.72 17.67
CA GLN A 141 6.71 11.59 18.60
C GLN A 141 5.69 10.53 18.14
N GLU A 142 4.87 10.07 19.09
CA GLU A 142 3.73 9.20 18.77
C GLU A 142 2.58 10.05 18.20
N TYR A 143 2.20 9.74 16.97
CA TYR A 143 1.12 10.40 16.23
C TYR A 143 -0.22 9.67 16.36
N VAL A 144 -0.20 8.42 16.82
CA VAL A 144 -1.36 7.54 16.92
C VAL A 144 -1.77 7.37 18.37
N THR A 145 -2.79 8.13 18.77
CA THR A 145 -3.43 7.99 20.09
C THR A 145 -4.69 7.12 20.07
N SER A 146 -5.10 6.65 18.87
CA SER A 146 -6.35 5.90 18.70
C SER A 146 -6.21 4.44 19.14
N SER A 147 -7.30 3.86 19.66
CA SER A 147 -7.38 2.42 19.95
C SER A 147 -7.31 1.54 18.70
N LYS A 148 -7.49 2.11 17.51
CA LYS A 148 -7.39 1.40 16.22
C LYS A 148 -5.96 1.06 15.83
N GLY A 149 -4.95 1.66 16.47
CA GLY A 149 -3.53 1.39 16.18
C GLY A 149 -3.00 2.06 14.90
N TYR A 150 -3.78 2.94 14.27
CA TYR A 150 -3.32 3.79 13.17
C TYR A 150 -4.10 5.13 13.13
N LYS A 151 -3.54 6.10 12.39
CA LYS A 151 -4.17 7.39 12.09
C LYS A 151 -3.86 7.77 10.64
N TRP A 152 -4.85 8.32 9.94
CA TRP A 152 -4.67 8.94 8.64
C TRP A 152 -4.44 10.44 8.82
N PHE A 153 -3.51 10.98 8.03
CA PHE A 153 -3.36 12.41 7.79
C PHE A 153 -3.69 12.65 6.33
N GLU A 154 -4.84 13.25 6.08
CA GLU A 154 -5.45 13.46 4.77
C GLU A 154 -5.08 14.83 4.19
N MET A 155 -3.76 15.05 4.07
CA MET A 155 -3.21 16.37 3.81
C MET A 155 -3.69 16.91 2.46
N SER A 156 -4.29 18.09 2.50
CA SER A 156 -4.76 18.79 1.31
C SER A 156 -4.21 20.21 1.32
N PHE A 157 -3.68 20.63 0.17
CA PHE A 157 -2.97 21.89 0.03
C PHE A 157 -3.59 22.69 -1.10
N PHE A 158 -3.95 23.93 -0.83
CA PHE A 158 -4.59 24.84 -1.77
C PHE A 158 -3.80 26.13 -1.82
N THR A 159 -3.14 26.38 -2.94
CA THR A 159 -2.30 27.56 -3.12
C THR A 159 -2.99 28.56 -4.03
N ARG A 160 -2.94 29.83 -3.62
CA ARG A 160 -3.24 30.98 -4.48
C ARG A 160 -2.01 31.87 -4.57
N TRP A 161 -1.52 32.03 -5.78
CA TRP A 161 -0.47 32.95 -6.15
C TRP A 161 -1.06 34.09 -7.00
N ASP A 162 -0.77 35.32 -6.62
CA ASP A 162 -1.15 36.52 -7.37
C ASP A 162 0.11 37.38 -7.59
N HIS A 163 0.33 37.83 -8.82
CA HIS A 163 1.44 38.72 -9.13
C HIS A 163 1.21 40.14 -8.55
N PRO A 164 2.24 40.82 -8.02
CA PRO A 164 3.59 40.33 -7.73
C PRO A 164 3.72 39.76 -6.31
N ASN A 165 4.51 38.69 -6.17
CA ASN A 165 5.04 38.17 -4.91
C ASN A 165 4.02 37.82 -3.81
N SER A 166 2.75 37.57 -4.16
CA SER A 166 1.74 37.11 -3.21
C SER A 166 1.53 35.62 -3.38
N SER A 167 1.66 34.85 -2.30
CA SER A 167 1.42 33.41 -2.29
C SER A 167 0.84 32.96 -0.95
N ARG A 168 -0.32 32.32 -0.98
CA ARG A 168 -1.03 31.84 0.22
C ARG A 168 -1.36 30.38 0.04
N ILE A 169 -0.96 29.55 0.99
CA ILE A 169 -1.22 28.11 0.98
C ILE A 169 -2.10 27.75 2.17
N LEU A 170 -3.29 27.22 1.91
CA LEU A 170 -4.11 26.55 2.92
C LEU A 170 -3.69 25.08 2.99
N CYS A 171 -3.28 24.65 4.17
CA CYS A 171 -2.87 23.30 4.53
C CYS A 171 -3.92 22.71 5.48
N VAL A 172 -4.56 21.61 5.09
CA VAL A 172 -5.63 20.96 5.86
C VAL A 172 -5.17 19.58 6.31
N ASP A 173 -5.48 19.22 7.57
CA ASP A 173 -5.22 17.90 8.16
C ASP A 173 -3.75 17.45 8.14
N CYS A 174 -2.84 18.41 8.36
CA CYS A 174 -1.42 18.12 8.57
C CYS A 174 -1.18 17.49 9.97
N PRO A 175 -0.10 16.71 10.13
CA PRO A 175 0.41 16.32 11.44
C PRO A 175 0.55 17.52 12.41
N PRO A 176 0.31 17.35 13.72
CA PRO A 176 0.22 18.47 14.66
C PRO A 176 1.47 19.34 14.77
N ASP A 177 2.65 18.76 14.55
CA ASP A 177 3.96 19.41 14.57
C ASP A 177 4.42 19.92 13.20
N PHE A 178 3.66 19.66 12.12
CA PHE A 178 4.00 20.08 10.77
C PHE A 178 4.28 21.59 10.66
N PRO A 179 3.48 22.50 11.28
CA PRO A 179 3.77 23.94 11.21
C PRO A 179 5.11 24.31 11.87
N ASP A 180 5.42 23.70 13.01
CA ASP A 180 6.66 23.94 13.76
C ASP A 180 7.88 23.39 13.01
N GLU A 181 7.77 22.20 12.42
CA GLU A 181 8.84 21.61 11.59
C GLU A 181 9.06 22.41 10.30
N LEU A 182 7.99 22.87 9.63
CA LEU A 182 8.13 23.74 8.47
C LEU A 182 8.79 25.08 8.84
N LEU A 183 8.43 25.67 9.98
CA LEU A 183 9.09 26.88 10.50
C LEU A 183 10.58 26.64 10.72
N LYS A 184 10.97 25.50 11.29
CA LYS A 184 12.38 25.12 11.49
C LYS A 184 13.14 25.02 10.17
N LEU A 185 12.54 24.45 9.12
CA LEU A 185 13.16 24.40 7.79
C LEU A 185 13.32 25.80 7.18
N LEU A 186 12.27 26.61 7.18
CA LEU A 186 12.31 27.95 6.60
C LEU A 186 13.36 28.85 7.28
N ARG A 187 13.55 28.72 8.60
CA ARG A 187 14.58 29.44 9.35
C ARG A 187 16.01 28.97 9.08
N LYS A 188 16.20 27.73 8.61
CA LYS A 188 17.51 27.16 8.29
C LYS A 188 17.95 27.44 6.86
N ARG A 189 17.08 27.98 5.99
CA ARG A 189 17.45 28.28 4.60
C ARG A 189 18.52 29.37 4.55
N THR A 190 19.49 29.17 3.67
CA THR A 190 20.53 30.16 3.34
C THR A 190 20.00 31.21 2.37
N GLU A 191 19.22 30.79 1.37
CA GLU A 191 18.62 31.67 0.37
C GLU A 191 17.13 31.92 0.67
N PRO A 192 16.60 33.14 0.44
CA PRO A 192 15.18 33.44 0.58
C PRO A 192 14.33 32.68 -0.46
N LEU A 193 13.01 32.64 -0.26
CA LEU A 193 12.10 32.10 -1.27
C LEU A 193 11.92 33.15 -2.37
N ASP A 194 11.97 32.71 -3.62
CA ASP A 194 11.70 33.59 -4.76
C ASP A 194 10.21 33.56 -5.09
N PHE A 195 9.47 34.53 -4.57
CA PHE A 195 8.01 34.60 -4.73
C PHE A 195 7.54 35.00 -6.13
N ARG A 196 8.47 35.26 -7.06
CA ARG A 196 8.17 35.38 -8.49
C ARG A 196 7.80 34.01 -9.08
N ASP A 197 8.29 32.93 -8.49
CA ASP A 197 7.92 31.55 -8.83
C ASP A 197 6.66 31.11 -8.04
N PRO A 198 5.55 30.77 -8.71
CA PRO A 198 4.32 30.30 -8.05
C PRO A 198 4.49 29.03 -7.20
N TYR A 199 5.54 28.24 -7.46
CA TYR A 199 5.81 26.97 -6.79
C TYR A 199 6.90 27.06 -5.72
N ALA A 200 7.47 28.24 -5.47
CA ALA A 200 8.58 28.39 -4.52
C ALA A 200 8.25 27.82 -3.12
N MET A 201 7.06 28.12 -2.62
CA MET A 201 6.58 27.68 -1.30
C MET A 201 6.27 26.17 -1.25
N HIS A 202 5.97 25.52 -2.37
CA HIS A 202 5.73 24.07 -2.41
C HIS A 202 6.99 23.28 -2.12
N THR A 203 8.17 23.82 -2.42
CA THR A 203 9.46 23.14 -2.21
C THR A 203 9.61 22.62 -0.78
N ASN A 204 9.52 23.50 0.23
CA ASN A 204 9.68 23.09 1.62
C ASN A 204 8.45 22.38 2.20
N LEU A 205 7.28 22.60 1.59
CA LEU A 205 6.07 21.86 1.91
C LEU A 205 6.22 20.38 1.55
N VAL A 206 6.76 20.10 0.36
CA VAL A 206 7.04 18.76 -0.15
C VAL A 206 8.17 18.11 0.65
N ASP A 207 9.20 18.85 1.08
CA ASP A 207 10.23 18.33 1.98
C ASP A 207 9.61 17.70 3.24
N GLN A 208 8.71 18.45 3.90
CA GLN A 208 8.05 17.96 5.11
C GLN A 208 7.13 16.78 4.83
N LEU A 209 6.37 16.83 3.74
CA LEU A 209 5.54 15.71 3.31
C LEU A 209 6.36 14.42 3.14
N ILE A 210 7.55 14.51 2.53
CA ILE A 210 8.44 13.37 2.34
C ILE A 210 8.94 12.82 3.68
N VAL A 211 9.24 13.69 4.65
CA VAL A 211 9.64 13.27 6.01
C VAL A 211 8.53 12.43 6.66
N TYR A 212 7.28 12.89 6.64
CA TYR A 212 6.17 12.11 7.21
C TYR A 212 5.88 10.82 6.45
N ALA A 213 6.10 10.81 5.13
CA ALA A 213 6.01 9.60 4.33
C ALA A 213 7.10 8.58 4.71
N ASP A 214 8.34 9.01 4.96
CA ASP A 214 9.43 8.15 5.43
C ASP A 214 9.11 7.56 6.81
N ILE A 215 8.65 8.38 7.75
CA ILE A 215 8.20 7.92 9.08
C ILE A 215 7.14 6.83 8.93
N ALA A 216 6.11 7.05 8.10
CA ALA A 216 5.05 6.07 7.89
C ALA A 216 5.57 4.73 7.32
N VAL A 217 6.54 4.77 6.39
CA VAL A 217 7.18 3.56 5.85
C VAL A 217 7.95 2.81 6.94
N TRP A 218 8.67 3.52 7.81
CA TRP A 218 9.39 2.90 8.93
C TRP A 218 8.44 2.34 9.99
N ARG A 219 7.35 3.03 10.32
CA ARG A 219 6.31 2.56 11.24
C ARG A 219 5.68 1.24 10.80
N VAL A 220 5.60 0.98 9.49
CA VAL A 220 5.18 -0.33 8.96
C VAL A 220 6.33 -1.35 9.03
N ARG A 221 7.57 -0.95 8.72
CA ARG A 221 8.73 -1.85 8.72
C ARG A 221 9.01 -2.44 10.11
N ASP A 222 8.96 -1.62 11.16
CA ASP A 222 9.44 -2.02 12.49
C ASP A 222 8.71 -3.26 13.03
N PRO A 223 7.37 -3.33 12.95
CA PRO A 223 6.63 -4.57 13.22
C PRO A 223 7.06 -5.77 12.37
N VAL A 224 7.34 -5.58 11.07
CA VAL A 224 7.85 -6.66 10.19
C VAL A 224 9.19 -7.16 10.73
N ARG A 225 10.08 -6.23 11.12
CA ARG A 225 11.41 -6.56 11.63
C ARG A 225 11.32 -7.33 12.93
N LEU A 226 10.42 -6.96 13.84
CA LEU A 226 10.20 -7.70 15.07
C LEU A 226 9.69 -9.11 14.77
N LEU A 227 8.71 -9.24 13.87
CA LEU A 227 8.18 -10.54 13.47
C LEU A 227 9.29 -11.48 12.96
N GLU A 228 10.14 -10.97 12.08
CA GLU A 228 11.28 -11.72 11.52
C GLU A 228 12.30 -12.15 12.59
N LYS A 229 12.47 -11.36 13.66
CA LYS A 229 13.40 -11.68 14.76
C LYS A 229 12.85 -12.79 15.65
N TYR A 230 11.58 -12.69 16.07
CA TYR A 230 11.03 -13.57 17.09
C TYR A 230 10.37 -14.84 16.53
N ARG A 231 10.03 -14.88 15.23
CA ARG A 231 9.51 -16.06 14.50
C ARG A 231 8.66 -16.99 15.37
N MET A 232 7.62 -16.42 15.96
CA MET A 232 6.78 -17.14 16.93
C MET A 232 6.00 -18.25 16.21
N ARG A 233 5.84 -19.41 16.87
CA ARG A 233 5.27 -20.65 16.29
C ARG A 233 3.75 -20.76 16.45
N THR A 234 3.04 -19.66 16.70
CA THR A 234 1.68 -19.70 17.23
C THR A 234 0.67 -19.11 16.25
N GLY A 235 -0.50 -19.73 16.10
CA GLY A 235 -1.58 -19.20 15.23
C GLY A 235 -2.10 -17.81 15.65
N ALA A 236 -1.85 -17.36 16.88
CA ALA A 236 -2.24 -16.04 17.37
C ALA A 236 -1.58 -14.86 16.62
N ILE A 237 -0.55 -15.11 15.81
CA ILE A 237 0.24 -14.07 15.13
C ILE A 237 -0.40 -13.67 13.77
N PHE A 238 -1.27 -14.50 13.19
CA PHE A 238 -1.85 -14.22 11.86
C PHE A 238 -2.67 -12.93 11.82
N GLY A 239 -3.42 -12.62 12.87
CA GLY A 239 -4.18 -11.37 12.96
C GLY A 239 -3.26 -10.16 12.82
N PRO A 240 -2.30 -9.95 13.75
CA PRO A 240 -1.35 -8.84 13.67
C PRO A 240 -0.56 -8.76 12.35
N ILE A 241 -0.11 -9.90 11.78
CA ILE A 241 0.63 -9.90 10.51
C ILE A 241 -0.27 -9.48 9.35
N HIS A 242 -1.50 -9.98 9.31
CA HIS A 242 -2.44 -9.63 8.25
C HIS A 242 -2.83 -8.14 8.32
N GLU A 243 -3.07 -7.62 9.53
CA GLU A 243 -3.26 -6.18 9.74
C GLU A 243 -2.06 -5.38 9.22
N MET A 244 -0.83 -5.79 9.56
CA MET A 244 0.39 -5.13 9.08
C MET A 244 0.53 -5.16 7.56
N SER A 245 0.17 -6.28 6.93
CA SER A 245 0.12 -6.40 5.46
C SER A 245 -0.83 -5.36 4.85
N ARG A 246 -2.02 -5.16 5.43
CA ARG A 246 -2.96 -4.11 5.00
C ARG A 246 -2.38 -2.70 5.16
N HIS A 247 -1.66 -2.43 6.25
CA HIS A 247 -0.95 -1.16 6.43
C HIS A 247 0.12 -0.95 5.35
N ALA A 248 0.91 -1.97 5.04
CA ALA A 248 1.92 -1.90 3.99
C ALA A 248 1.33 -1.63 2.59
N ILE A 249 0.21 -2.28 2.26
CA ILE A 249 -0.52 -2.04 1.00
C ILE A 249 -0.94 -0.58 0.90
N HIS A 250 -1.63 -0.07 1.93
CA HIS A 250 -2.12 1.31 1.93
C HIS A 250 -0.98 2.34 1.86
N THR A 251 0.13 2.09 2.54
CA THR A 251 1.31 2.97 2.46
C THR A 251 1.88 2.99 1.03
N SER A 252 1.94 1.84 0.35
CA SER A 252 2.38 1.77 -1.05
C SER A 252 1.43 2.49 -2.01
N GLU A 253 0.12 2.29 -1.87
CA GLU A 253 -0.92 2.95 -2.70
C GLU A 253 -0.84 4.47 -2.59
N VAL A 254 -0.64 4.98 -1.38
CA VAL A 254 -0.58 6.42 -1.14
C VAL A 254 0.74 7.04 -1.60
N LEU A 255 1.86 6.30 -1.48
CA LEU A 255 3.14 6.72 -2.06
C LEU A 255 3.07 6.75 -3.59
N GLU A 256 2.36 5.81 -4.21
CA GLU A 256 2.09 5.84 -5.66
C GLU A 256 1.29 7.07 -6.07
N ALA A 257 0.18 7.35 -5.38
CA ALA A 257 -0.61 8.56 -5.63
C ALA A 257 0.21 9.85 -5.41
N THR A 258 1.12 9.86 -4.43
CA THR A 258 2.03 10.98 -4.16
C THR A 258 3.04 11.17 -5.30
N ILE A 259 3.58 10.09 -5.87
CA ILE A 259 4.52 10.17 -7.00
C ILE A 259 3.84 10.81 -8.21
N GLU A 260 2.62 10.37 -8.56
CA GLU A 260 1.87 10.94 -9.67
C GLU A 260 1.56 12.42 -9.40
N THR A 261 1.07 12.75 -8.20
CA THR A 261 0.77 14.12 -7.77
C THR A 261 1.98 15.06 -7.91
N LEU A 262 3.16 14.64 -7.45
CA LEU A 262 4.38 15.46 -7.55
C LEU A 262 4.93 15.54 -8.98
N THR A 263 4.73 14.48 -9.78
CA THR A 263 5.12 14.48 -11.21
C THR A 263 4.27 15.47 -12.00
N GLU A 264 2.95 15.43 -11.85
CA GLU A 264 2.02 16.38 -12.46
C GLU A 264 2.31 17.82 -12.02
N MET A 265 2.64 18.03 -10.74
CA MET A 265 3.06 19.34 -10.21
C MET A 265 4.32 19.85 -10.91
N GLN A 266 5.33 18.99 -11.09
CA GLN A 266 6.58 19.35 -11.77
C GLN A 266 6.34 19.69 -13.26
N GLU A 267 5.50 18.91 -13.96
CA GLU A 267 5.12 19.19 -15.35
C GLU A 267 4.39 20.54 -15.48
N CYS A 268 3.49 20.85 -14.54
CA CYS A 268 2.81 22.13 -14.54
C CYS A 268 3.74 23.30 -14.23
N ARG A 269 4.75 23.10 -13.37
CA ARG A 269 5.78 24.10 -13.08
C ARG A 269 6.60 24.42 -14.34
N THR A 270 7.11 23.39 -15.02
CA THR A 270 7.93 23.57 -16.24
C THR A 270 7.13 24.24 -17.36
N ALA A 271 5.84 23.91 -17.50
CA ALA A 271 4.96 24.53 -18.49
C ALA A 271 4.70 26.04 -18.27
N ILE A 272 4.87 26.53 -17.04
CA ILE A 272 4.60 27.94 -16.67
C ILE A 272 5.87 28.80 -16.69
N GLN A 273 7.07 28.22 -16.53
CA GLN A 273 8.34 28.94 -16.44
C GLN A 273 8.55 29.95 -17.58
N GLY A 274 8.28 29.56 -18.84
CA GLY A 274 8.42 30.45 -20.00
C GLY A 274 7.32 31.51 -20.17
N LYS A 275 6.37 31.61 -19.24
CA LYS A 275 5.22 32.53 -19.30
C LYS A 275 5.19 33.49 -18.11
N LEU A 276 6.21 33.48 -17.27
CA LEU A 276 6.33 34.38 -16.13
C LEU A 276 6.61 35.82 -16.60
N LEU A 277 6.07 36.78 -15.87
CA LEU A 277 6.19 38.21 -16.17
C LEU A 277 7.60 38.74 -15.88
N GLU A 278 8.29 38.13 -14.90
CA GLU A 278 9.67 38.43 -14.53
C GLU A 278 10.56 37.20 -14.79
N ASP A 279 11.76 37.44 -15.33
CA ASP A 279 12.75 36.38 -15.54
C ASP A 279 13.32 35.89 -14.20
N LEU A 280 13.18 34.60 -13.94
CA LEU A 280 13.75 33.92 -12.77
C LEU A 280 15.25 33.65 -12.93
N GLY A 281 15.75 33.65 -14.16
CA GLY A 281 17.12 33.28 -14.51
C GLY A 281 17.29 31.77 -14.68
N GLU A 282 18.08 31.39 -15.70
CA GLU A 282 18.32 30.00 -16.10
C GLU A 282 18.85 29.13 -14.93
N THR A 283 19.78 29.66 -14.13
CA THR A 283 20.35 28.93 -12.99
C THR A 283 19.30 28.59 -11.93
N TYR A 284 18.39 29.51 -11.61
CA TYR A 284 17.32 29.24 -10.64
C TYR A 284 16.39 28.15 -11.17
N ILE A 285 15.98 28.25 -12.44
CA ILE A 285 15.08 27.30 -13.10
C ILE A 285 15.67 25.89 -13.08
N GLU A 286 16.95 25.73 -13.46
CA GLU A 286 17.62 24.43 -13.45
C GLU A 286 17.74 23.84 -12.04
N GLN A 287 18.09 24.66 -11.05
CA GLN A 287 18.17 24.21 -9.65
C GLN A 287 16.79 23.80 -9.09
N ALA A 288 15.77 24.61 -9.38
CA ALA A 288 14.38 24.37 -9.01
C ALA A 288 13.85 23.05 -9.59
N ASN A 289 14.10 22.80 -10.88
CA ASN A 289 13.68 21.59 -11.58
C ASN A 289 14.46 20.37 -11.09
N GLY A 290 15.78 20.49 -10.95
CA GLY A 290 16.63 19.42 -10.41
C GLY A 290 16.23 19.01 -8.99
N TYR A 291 15.89 19.98 -8.14
CA TYR A 291 15.45 19.70 -6.78
C TYR A 291 14.06 19.04 -6.73
N ALA A 292 13.10 19.49 -7.54
CA ALA A 292 11.79 18.84 -7.64
C ALA A 292 11.93 17.38 -8.12
N GLN A 293 12.78 17.14 -9.12
CA GLN A 293 13.08 15.79 -9.60
C GLN A 293 13.68 14.90 -8.51
N PHE A 294 14.57 15.46 -7.68
CA PHE A 294 15.14 14.77 -6.53
C PHE A 294 14.06 14.40 -5.50
N GLN A 295 13.14 15.32 -5.17
CA GLN A 295 12.02 15.06 -4.27
C GLN A 295 11.14 13.90 -4.76
N ILE A 296 10.81 13.87 -6.06
CA ILE A 296 10.07 12.74 -6.67
C ILE A 296 10.86 11.44 -6.56
N SER A 297 12.17 11.47 -6.80
CA SER A 297 13.05 10.30 -6.70
C SER A 297 13.10 9.73 -5.27
N LEU A 298 13.06 10.59 -4.25
CA LEU A 298 12.95 10.17 -2.85
C LEU A 298 11.64 9.42 -2.60
N VAL A 299 10.49 9.96 -3.03
CA VAL A 299 9.21 9.27 -2.85
C VAL A 299 9.17 7.93 -3.60
N LYS A 300 9.74 7.87 -4.81
CA LYS A 300 9.93 6.60 -5.55
C LYS A 300 10.75 5.60 -4.74
N SER A 301 11.82 6.04 -4.10
CA SER A 301 12.66 5.20 -3.23
C SER A 301 11.89 4.70 -1.99
N LEU A 302 11.06 5.55 -1.39
CA LEU A 302 10.17 5.17 -0.28
C LEU A 302 9.13 4.14 -0.72
N LYS A 303 8.53 4.30 -1.91
CA LYS A 303 7.59 3.32 -2.49
C LYS A 303 8.26 1.95 -2.65
N LEU A 304 9.45 1.90 -3.25
CA LEU A 304 10.21 0.65 -3.40
C LEU A 304 10.51 -0.02 -2.06
N ARG A 305 10.80 0.77 -1.01
CA ARG A 305 10.98 0.25 0.35
C ARG A 305 9.68 -0.32 0.92
N SER A 306 8.55 0.38 0.73
CA SER A 306 7.23 -0.09 1.15
C SER A 306 6.87 -1.42 0.48
N GLU A 307 7.07 -1.53 -0.85
CA GLU A 307 6.85 -2.77 -1.60
C GLU A 307 7.77 -3.90 -1.13
N SER A 308 9.04 -3.62 -0.85
CA SER A 308 9.97 -4.61 -0.28
C SER A 308 9.51 -5.11 1.09
N ASN A 309 9.07 -4.20 1.97
CA ASN A 309 8.50 -4.57 3.27
C ASN A 309 7.24 -5.42 3.13
N HIS A 310 6.38 -5.10 2.16
CA HIS A 310 5.19 -5.91 1.87
C HIS A 310 5.54 -7.33 1.39
N ARG A 311 6.48 -7.47 0.46
CA ARG A 311 6.96 -8.79 -0.01
C ARG A 311 7.61 -9.60 1.12
N ARG A 312 8.35 -8.95 2.02
CA ARG A 312 8.93 -9.60 3.20
C ARG A 312 7.86 -10.14 4.14
N LEU A 313 6.80 -9.34 4.41
CA LEU A 313 5.65 -9.79 5.18
C LEU A 313 4.95 -10.99 4.52
N GLU A 314 4.71 -10.94 3.21
CA GLU A 314 4.09 -12.04 2.47
C GLU A 314 4.90 -13.33 2.58
N ASN A 315 6.23 -13.25 2.47
CA ASN A 315 7.11 -14.40 2.66
C ASN A 315 7.02 -15.00 4.07
N GLU A 316 6.96 -14.16 5.11
CA GLU A 316 6.80 -14.62 6.50
C GLU A 316 5.41 -15.23 6.73
N ILE A 317 4.34 -14.69 6.12
CA ILE A 317 3.00 -15.30 6.13
C ILE A 317 3.03 -16.70 5.51
N ASN A 318 3.63 -16.84 4.33
CA ASN A 318 3.75 -18.12 3.63
C ASN A 318 4.57 -19.13 4.43
N LEU A 319 5.66 -18.67 5.07
CA LEU A 319 6.47 -19.51 5.95
C LEU A 319 5.66 -19.99 7.17
N ALA A 320 4.87 -19.11 7.80
CA ALA A 320 4.02 -19.46 8.93
C ALA A 320 2.96 -20.51 8.53
N PHE A 321 2.27 -20.33 7.40
CA PHE A 321 1.31 -21.32 6.89
C PHE A 321 1.96 -22.68 6.60
N ASN A 322 3.12 -22.70 5.94
CA ASN A 322 3.85 -23.93 5.65
C ASN A 322 4.27 -24.67 6.92
N ASN A 323 4.68 -23.93 7.96
CA ASN A 323 5.04 -24.53 9.25
C ASN A 323 3.84 -25.17 9.95
N ILE A 324 2.67 -24.53 9.92
CA ILE A 324 1.44 -25.09 10.50
C ILE A 324 1.00 -26.32 9.72
N ALA A 325 0.97 -26.25 8.38
CA ALA A 325 0.66 -27.41 7.55
C ALA A 325 1.62 -28.57 7.81
N ARG A 326 2.91 -28.30 8.04
CA ARG A 326 3.89 -29.32 8.43
C ARG A 326 3.57 -29.93 9.79
N GLN A 327 3.16 -29.12 10.77
CA GLN A 327 2.76 -29.60 12.09
C GLN A 327 1.50 -30.47 12.01
N ASP A 328 0.47 -30.04 11.29
CA ASP A 328 -0.76 -30.80 11.07
C ASP A 328 -0.47 -32.13 10.37
N ASN A 329 0.43 -32.13 9.38
CA ASN A 329 0.89 -33.37 8.73
C ASN A 329 1.58 -34.32 9.72
N SER A 330 2.35 -33.80 10.68
CA SER A 330 2.98 -34.62 11.72
C SER A 330 1.97 -35.21 12.70
N VAL A 331 0.95 -34.42 13.08
CA VAL A 331 -0.15 -34.89 13.94
C VAL A 331 -0.96 -35.96 13.21
N MET A 332 -1.32 -35.74 11.94
CA MET A 332 -2.04 -36.70 11.11
C MET A 332 -1.28 -38.03 10.99
N LYS A 333 0.05 -37.98 10.77
CA LYS A 333 0.90 -39.19 10.77
C LYS A 333 0.86 -39.93 12.11
N SER A 334 0.82 -39.19 13.22
CA SER A 334 0.75 -39.79 14.56
C SER A 334 -0.60 -40.47 14.82
N ILE A 335 -1.70 -39.83 14.42
CA ILE A 335 -3.05 -40.41 14.49
C ILE A 335 -3.13 -41.67 13.62
N ALA A 336 -2.63 -41.60 12.38
CA ALA A 336 -2.61 -42.75 11.48
C ALA A 336 -1.81 -43.92 12.07
N LEU A 337 -0.63 -43.66 12.63
CA LEU A 337 0.17 -44.68 13.32
C LEU A 337 -0.62 -45.31 14.48
N LEU A 338 -1.28 -44.49 15.31
CA LEU A 338 -2.09 -44.96 16.43
C LEU A 338 -3.24 -45.87 15.96
N THR A 339 -3.93 -45.49 14.89
CA THR A 339 -4.99 -46.31 14.28
C THR A 339 -4.45 -47.62 13.73
N MET A 340 -3.28 -47.62 13.08
CA MET A 340 -2.67 -48.85 12.56
C MET A 340 -2.26 -49.81 13.67
N VAL A 341 -1.92 -49.30 14.85
CA VAL A 341 -1.63 -50.13 16.03
C VAL A 341 -2.90 -50.69 16.67
N PHE A 342 -3.94 -49.86 16.83
CA PHE A 342 -5.17 -50.29 17.51
C PHE A 342 -6.13 -51.10 16.63
N LEU A 343 -6.17 -50.87 15.31
CA LEU A 343 -7.13 -51.53 14.43
C LEU A 343 -6.98 -53.07 14.40
N PRO A 344 -5.77 -53.64 14.29
CA PRO A 344 -5.59 -55.10 14.35
C PRO A 344 -5.91 -55.66 15.74
N ALA A 345 -5.48 -54.97 16.79
CA ALA A 345 -5.70 -55.38 18.18
C ALA A 345 -7.20 -55.40 18.54
N THR A 346 -7.94 -54.38 18.16
CA THR A 346 -9.39 -54.28 18.39
C THR A 346 -10.17 -55.30 17.58
N PHE A 347 -9.83 -55.51 16.31
CA PHE A 347 -10.48 -56.53 15.47
C PHE A 347 -10.30 -57.94 16.02
N ILE A 348 -9.07 -58.31 16.39
CA ILE A 348 -8.76 -59.61 16.98
C ILE A 348 -9.43 -59.76 18.35
N SER A 349 -9.39 -58.72 19.19
CA SER A 349 -10.11 -58.70 20.47
C SER A 349 -11.61 -58.94 20.31
N ALA A 350 -12.26 -58.33 19.31
CA ALA A 350 -13.69 -58.52 19.05
C ALA A 350 -14.02 -59.97 18.63
N ILE A 351 -13.21 -60.59 17.75
CA ILE A 351 -13.38 -62.00 17.35
C ILE A 351 -13.31 -62.93 18.56
N PHE A 352 -12.44 -62.62 19.52
CA PHE A 352 -12.14 -63.49 20.65
C PHE A 352 -12.86 -63.11 21.96
N SER A 353 -13.62 -62.00 21.97
CA SER A 353 -14.23 -61.43 23.18
C SER A 353 -15.24 -62.37 23.86
N THR A 354 -15.89 -63.24 23.10
CA THR A 354 -16.95 -64.12 23.61
C THR A 354 -16.46 -65.54 23.94
N THR A 355 -15.23 -65.90 23.57
CA THR A 355 -14.73 -67.27 23.67
C THR A 355 -13.79 -67.52 24.86
N PHE A 356 -13.29 -66.46 25.51
CA PHE A 356 -12.26 -66.58 26.55
C PHE A 356 -12.71 -66.26 27.98
N PHE A 357 -13.86 -65.61 28.17
CA PHE A 357 -14.43 -65.33 29.49
C PHE A 357 -15.68 -66.18 29.71
N SER A 358 -15.64 -67.07 30.69
CA SER A 358 -16.80 -67.87 31.11
C SER A 358 -17.26 -67.39 32.49
N PHE A 359 -18.55 -67.11 32.64
CA PHE A 359 -19.15 -66.78 33.94
C PHE A 359 -19.53 -68.10 34.61
N GLY A 360 -18.74 -68.54 35.60
CA GLY A 360 -19.06 -69.75 36.36
C GLY A 360 -20.39 -69.58 37.11
N GLU A 361 -21.37 -70.47 36.87
CA GLU A 361 -22.69 -70.43 37.50
C GLU A 361 -22.68 -70.88 38.97
N GLU A 362 -21.60 -71.44 39.51
CA GLU A 362 -21.59 -71.96 40.89
C GLU A 362 -20.64 -71.25 41.86
N ASN A 363 -19.55 -70.64 41.40
CA ASN A 363 -18.63 -69.91 42.26
C ASN A 363 -18.36 -68.54 41.65
N LYS A 364 -18.65 -67.46 42.39
CA LYS A 364 -18.50 -66.05 41.98
C LYS A 364 -17.03 -65.63 41.77
N THR A 365 -16.24 -66.40 41.03
CA THR A 365 -14.82 -66.19 40.76
C THR A 365 -14.61 -66.00 39.26
N TRP A 366 -13.86 -64.96 38.90
CA TRP A 366 -13.51 -64.66 37.52
C TRP A 366 -12.52 -65.71 36.99
N GLU A 367 -12.96 -66.62 36.12
CA GLU A 367 -12.08 -67.60 35.45
C GLU A 367 -11.61 -67.07 34.09
N VAL A 368 -10.29 -66.91 33.95
CA VAL A 368 -9.63 -66.52 32.70
C VAL A 368 -9.11 -67.78 32.00
N SER A 369 -9.39 -67.94 30.71
CA SER A 369 -8.91 -69.10 29.94
C SER A 369 -7.38 -69.12 29.80
N ASP A 370 -6.75 -70.29 30.03
CA ASP A 370 -5.32 -70.55 29.80
C ASP A 370 -4.85 -70.30 28.35
N LYS A 371 -5.78 -70.16 27.40
CA LYS A 371 -5.50 -69.90 25.98
C LYS A 371 -5.35 -68.41 25.63
N LEU A 372 -5.34 -67.52 26.62
CA LEU A 372 -5.17 -66.07 26.42
C LEU A 372 -3.88 -65.72 25.65
N TRP A 373 -2.85 -66.57 25.70
CA TRP A 373 -1.61 -66.37 24.93
C TRP A 373 -1.83 -66.31 23.40
N ILE A 374 -2.89 -66.95 22.88
CA ILE A 374 -3.21 -66.96 21.44
C ILE A 374 -3.57 -65.56 20.94
N TYR A 375 -4.19 -64.73 21.79
CA TYR A 375 -4.46 -63.33 21.47
C TYR A 375 -3.16 -62.57 21.19
N TRP A 376 -2.15 -62.70 22.04
CA TRP A 376 -0.85 -62.04 21.86
C TRP A 376 -0.10 -62.59 20.66
N ALA A 377 -0.13 -63.91 20.45
CA ALA A 377 0.53 -64.59 19.33
C ALA A 377 -0.05 -64.20 17.96
N THR A 378 -1.31 -63.78 17.89
CA THR A 378 -1.96 -63.34 16.64
C THR A 378 -1.92 -61.83 16.45
N THR A 379 -2.09 -61.06 17.52
CA THR A 379 -2.18 -59.59 17.46
C THR A 379 -0.84 -58.92 17.15
N ILE A 380 0.26 -59.36 17.76
CA ILE A 380 1.57 -58.73 17.56
C ILE A 380 2.04 -58.86 16.10
N PRO A 381 2.03 -60.06 15.48
CA PRO A 381 2.43 -60.20 14.08
C PRO A 381 1.53 -59.43 13.12
N ALA A 382 0.20 -59.46 13.34
CA ALA A 382 -0.75 -58.71 12.51
C ALA A 382 -0.44 -57.21 12.53
N THR A 383 -0.16 -56.66 13.71
CA THR A 383 0.19 -55.24 13.87
C THR A 383 1.51 -54.89 13.19
N ILE A 384 2.54 -55.73 13.35
CA ILE A 384 3.84 -55.56 12.67
C ILE A 384 3.65 -55.55 11.15
N VAL A 385 2.90 -56.50 10.60
CA VAL A 385 2.61 -56.58 9.16
C VAL A 385 1.94 -55.31 8.67
N THR A 386 0.93 -54.80 9.39
CA THR A 386 0.25 -53.55 8.98
C THR A 386 1.18 -52.34 8.96
N VAL A 387 2.03 -52.17 9.96
CA VAL A 387 2.98 -51.04 10.03
C VAL A 387 4.07 -51.17 8.97
N VAL A 388 4.61 -52.38 8.75
CA VAL A 388 5.63 -52.62 7.71
C VAL A 388 5.08 -52.36 6.31
N LEU A 389 3.86 -52.83 6.01
CA LEU A 389 3.21 -52.55 4.72
C LEU A 389 3.03 -51.04 4.49
N TRP A 390 2.65 -50.29 5.52
CA TRP A 390 2.53 -48.84 5.43
C TRP A 390 3.88 -48.14 5.21
N GLN A 391 4.94 -48.55 5.93
CA GLN A 391 6.29 -48.01 5.73
C GLN A 391 6.81 -48.27 4.32
N VAL A 392 6.63 -49.49 3.81
CA VAL A 392 6.99 -49.86 2.43
C VAL A 392 6.19 -49.02 1.44
N TRP A 393 4.90 -48.84 1.67
CA TRP A 393 4.06 -47.98 0.83
C TRP A 393 4.54 -46.51 0.82
N LEU A 394 4.92 -45.96 1.97
CA LEU A 394 5.43 -44.58 2.05
C LEU A 394 6.77 -44.40 1.33
N VAL A 395 7.68 -45.38 1.39
CA VAL A 395 9.01 -45.27 0.80
C VAL A 395 8.99 -45.56 -0.71
N TYR A 396 8.21 -46.56 -1.13
CA TYR A 396 8.21 -47.04 -2.51
C TYR A 396 6.96 -46.64 -3.31
N GLY A 397 5.97 -46.01 -2.68
CA GLY A 397 4.68 -45.65 -3.31
C GLY A 397 4.85 -44.79 -4.55
N ASP A 398 5.73 -43.78 -4.52
CA ASP A 398 5.98 -42.91 -5.69
C ASP A 398 6.66 -43.65 -6.84
N VAL A 399 7.55 -44.60 -6.54
CA VAL A 399 8.22 -45.43 -7.55
C VAL A 399 7.23 -46.40 -8.18
N ILE A 400 6.39 -47.03 -7.37
CA ILE A 400 5.34 -47.96 -7.82
C ILE A 400 4.29 -47.21 -8.65
N ALA A 401 3.88 -46.02 -8.21
CA ALA A 401 2.94 -45.16 -8.93
C ALA A 401 3.50 -44.75 -10.30
N LYS A 402 4.73 -44.25 -10.36
CA LYS A 402 5.39 -43.88 -11.63
C LYS A 402 5.55 -45.07 -12.57
N PHE A 403 5.92 -46.24 -12.04
CA PHE A 403 6.06 -47.46 -12.85
C PHE A 403 4.71 -47.92 -13.43
N SER A 404 3.66 -47.88 -12.61
CA SER A 404 2.29 -48.21 -13.06
C SER A 404 1.77 -47.25 -14.13
N GLN A 405 2.03 -45.94 -13.98
CA GLN A 405 1.62 -44.92 -14.94
C GLN A 405 2.36 -45.07 -16.27
N THR A 406 3.66 -45.33 -16.22
CA THR A 406 4.49 -45.59 -17.43
C THR A 406 3.97 -46.81 -18.20
N GLN A 407 3.58 -47.88 -17.51
CA GLN A 407 2.99 -49.05 -18.17
C GLN A 407 1.62 -48.76 -18.77
N TYR A 408 0.78 -47.96 -18.10
CA TYR A 408 -0.51 -47.54 -18.63
C TYR A 408 -0.37 -46.70 -19.91
N GLU A 409 0.57 -45.74 -19.93
CA GLU A 409 0.85 -44.93 -21.11
C GLU A 409 1.36 -45.77 -22.29
N GLN A 410 2.23 -46.75 -22.05
CA GLN A 410 2.71 -47.68 -23.08
C GLN A 410 1.58 -48.58 -23.61
N ALA A 411 0.72 -49.10 -22.73
CA ALA A 411 -0.43 -49.90 -23.12
C ALA A 411 -1.43 -49.08 -23.95
N LEU A 412 -1.69 -47.83 -23.57
CA LEU A 412 -2.56 -46.91 -24.28
C LEU A 412 -2.02 -46.57 -25.68
N ALA A 413 -0.72 -46.31 -25.80
CA ALA A 413 -0.05 -46.06 -27.09
C ALA A 413 -0.12 -47.29 -28.01
N ARG A 414 0.10 -48.49 -27.45
CA ARG A 414 -0.02 -49.75 -28.20
C ARG A 414 -1.45 -50.00 -28.67
N TRP A 415 -2.45 -49.71 -27.84
CA TRP A 415 -3.86 -49.85 -28.23
C TRP A 415 -4.27 -48.86 -29.34
N LYS A 416 -3.85 -47.59 -29.24
CA LYS A 416 -4.09 -46.58 -30.28
C LYS A 416 -3.48 -46.98 -31.63
N SER A 417 -2.23 -47.44 -31.65
CA SER A 417 -1.57 -47.89 -32.90
C SER A 417 -2.24 -49.13 -33.52
N LEU A 418 -2.72 -50.07 -32.71
CA LEU A 418 -3.49 -51.22 -33.22
C LEU A 418 -4.85 -50.80 -33.80
N ARG A 419 -5.52 -49.83 -33.17
CA ARG A 419 -6.79 -49.28 -33.68
C ARG A 419 -6.59 -48.57 -35.02
N GLU A 420 -5.56 -47.73 -35.14
CA GLU A 420 -5.21 -47.05 -36.39
C GLU A 420 -4.88 -48.03 -37.52
N ARG A 421 -4.10 -49.07 -37.22
CA ARG A 421 -3.79 -50.15 -38.19
C ARG A 421 -5.05 -50.88 -38.65
N ARG A 422 -6.00 -51.17 -37.76
CA ARG A 422 -7.28 -51.78 -38.13
C ARG A 422 -8.11 -50.87 -39.05
N VAL A 423 -8.19 -49.57 -38.73
CA VAL A 423 -8.91 -48.60 -39.58
C VAL A 423 -8.27 -48.47 -40.96
N GLN A 424 -6.92 -48.47 -41.04
CA GLN A 424 -6.21 -48.45 -42.32
C GLN A 424 -6.42 -49.73 -43.13
N ALA A 425 -6.37 -50.90 -42.50
CA ALA A 425 -6.63 -52.18 -43.16
C ALA A 425 -8.06 -52.27 -43.70
N GLN A 426 -9.05 -51.76 -42.95
CA GLN A 426 -10.44 -51.73 -43.40
C GLN A 426 -10.63 -50.81 -44.60
N ARG A 427 -10.06 -49.60 -44.57
CA ARG A 427 -10.04 -48.69 -45.73
C ARG A 427 -9.34 -49.27 -46.96
N ALA A 428 -8.31 -50.10 -46.76
CA ALA A 428 -7.64 -50.79 -47.85
C ALA A 428 -8.51 -51.91 -48.45
N SER A 429 -9.23 -52.66 -47.62
CA SER A 429 -10.20 -53.68 -48.05
C SER A 429 -11.35 -53.06 -48.83
N ASP A 430 -11.95 -51.99 -48.32
CA ASP A 430 -13.07 -51.29 -48.98
C ASP A 430 -12.66 -50.77 -50.37
N LYS A 431 -11.42 -50.31 -50.53
CA LYS A 431 -10.88 -49.86 -51.84
C LYS A 431 -10.73 -50.99 -52.85
N VAL A 432 -10.45 -52.22 -52.40
CA VAL A 432 -10.27 -53.39 -53.27
C VAL A 432 -11.62 -53.96 -53.71
N GLU A 433 -12.68 -53.84 -52.90
CA GLU A 433 -14.05 -54.25 -53.32
C GLU A 433 -14.72 -53.26 -54.27
N THR A 434 -14.30 -51.99 -54.29
CA THR A 434 -14.86 -50.95 -55.18
C THR A 434 -14.13 -50.76 -56.51
N ALA A 435 -13.05 -51.52 -56.76
CA ALA A 435 -12.25 -51.50 -57.99
C ALA A 435 -12.46 -52.80 -58.76
#